data_AF-A0A2K4WGG2-F1
#
_entry.id   AF-A0A2K4WGG2-F1
#
_cell.length_a   1.000
_cell.length_b   1.000
_cell.length_c   1.000
_cell.angle_alpha   90.00
_cell.angle_beta   90.00
_cell.angle_gamma   90.00
#
_symmetry.space_group_name_H-M   'P 1'
#
loop_
_entity.id
_entity.type
_entity.pdbx_description
1 polymer ?
#
loop_
_entity_poly.entity_id
_entity_poly.type
_entity_poly.pdbx_seq_one_letter_code
_entity_poly.pdbx_strand_id
1 'polypeptide(L)'
;MKVVPWRAVGALLILLALAVALYGAYRHGVTVTDLAWQAKWANQVSTQAEAVATTTAEYRTEEQRRQKAANQVANDARQEQTAALTDAAVADAAGDRLRVEAGRLAATASCVPGDTGATERGKAATRAAMVLSDLLGRADARAGELAKAYDESRIAGLACERSQKSLITSE
;
A
#
# COMPACT_ATOMS: atom_id res chain seq x y z
N MET A 1 78.56 38.38 -43.88
CA MET A 1 77.17 38.74 -43.55
C MET A 1 76.35 38.59 -44.84
N LYS A 2 75.55 37.53 -44.99
CA LYS A 2 74.76 37.31 -46.22
C LYS A 2 73.58 38.29 -46.22
N VAL A 3 73.61 39.28 -47.10
CA VAL A 3 72.49 40.20 -47.34
C VAL A 3 71.33 39.40 -47.92
N VAL A 4 70.30 39.20 -47.09
CA VAL A 4 69.05 38.62 -47.57
C VAL A 4 68.45 39.61 -48.58
N PRO A 5 68.12 39.19 -49.80
CA PRO A 5 67.51 40.08 -50.77
C PRO A 5 66.15 40.51 -50.22
N TRP A 6 65.94 41.82 -50.12
CA TRP A 6 64.74 42.45 -49.53
C TRP A 6 63.43 41.91 -50.13
N ARG A 7 63.48 41.46 -51.39
CA ARG A 7 62.38 40.78 -52.10
C ARG A 7 62.01 39.42 -51.51
N ALA A 8 62.98 38.63 -51.04
CA ALA A 8 62.70 37.34 -50.39
C ALA A 8 62.08 37.53 -49.00
N VAL A 9 62.51 38.57 -48.27
CA VAL A 9 61.89 38.96 -46.99
C VAL A 9 60.43 39.38 -47.23
N GLY A 10 60.18 40.21 -48.25
CA GLY A 10 58.82 40.62 -48.61
C GLY A 10 57.90 39.45 -48.99
N ALA A 11 58.38 38.51 -49.80
CA ALA A 11 57.60 37.32 -50.17
C ALA A 11 57.28 36.41 -48.97
N LEU A 12 58.24 36.23 -48.05
CA LEU A 12 58.03 35.45 -46.83
C LEU A 12 57.00 36.10 -45.91
N LEU A 13 57.03 37.43 -45.76
CA LEU A 13 56.03 38.17 -44.96
C LEU A 13 54.63 38.06 -45.56
N ILE A 14 54.49 38.10 -46.89
CA ILE A 14 53.21 37.91 -47.57
C ILE A 14 52.68 36.48 -47.35
N LEU A 15 53.54 35.46 -47.47
CA LEU A 15 53.15 34.07 -47.22
C LEU A 15 52.71 33.84 -45.77
N LEU A 16 53.41 34.44 -44.80
CA LEU A 16 53.04 34.39 -43.39
C LEU A 16 51.69 35.09 -43.14
N ALA A 17 51.47 36.26 -43.73
CA ALA A 17 50.20 36.98 -43.61
C ALA A 17 49.03 36.16 -44.18
N LEU A 18 49.22 35.51 -45.35
CA LEU A 18 48.24 34.62 -45.95
C LEU A 18 47.96 33.39 -45.06
N ALA A 19 49.01 32.77 -44.51
CA ALA A 19 48.86 31.62 -43.61
C ALA A 19 48.08 31.98 -42.34
N VAL A 20 48.36 33.14 -41.74
CA VAL A 20 47.63 33.64 -40.56
C VAL A 20 46.17 33.95 -40.91
N ALA A 21 45.90 34.57 -42.06
CA ALA A 21 44.54 34.86 -42.50
C ALA A 21 43.72 33.58 -42.74
N LEU A 22 44.30 32.60 -43.44
CA LEU A 22 43.66 31.30 -43.69
C LEU A 22 43.43 30.52 -42.39
N TYR A 23 44.40 30.51 -41.49
CA TYR A 23 44.27 29.86 -40.18
C TYR A 23 43.19 30.54 -39.33
N GLY A 24 43.14 31.88 -39.32
CA GLY A 24 42.09 32.65 -38.65
C GLY A 24 40.71 32.33 -39.18
N ALA A 25 40.55 32.28 -40.51
CA ALA A 25 39.28 31.91 -41.15
C ALA A 25 38.86 30.47 -40.84
N TYR A 26 39.80 29.52 -40.85
CA TYR A 26 39.54 28.13 -40.48
C TYR A 26 39.12 28.01 -39.01
N ARG A 27 39.87 28.62 -38.09
CA ARG A 27 39.56 28.61 -36.65
C ARG A 27 38.20 29.24 -36.39
N HIS A 28 37.89 30.36 -37.04
CA HIS A 28 36.58 31.00 -36.92
C HIS A 28 35.46 30.08 -37.40
N GLY A 29 35.62 29.45 -38.56
CA GLY A 29 34.65 28.46 -39.09
C GLY A 29 34.43 27.27 -38.14
N VAL A 30 35.51 26.70 -37.59
CA VAL A 30 35.42 25.62 -36.59
C VAL A 30 34.69 26.09 -35.33
N THR A 31 35.01 27.27 -34.81
CA THR A 31 34.34 27.78 -33.60
C THR A 31 32.85 28.04 -33.81
N VAL A 32 32.45 28.60 -34.95
CA VAL A 32 31.03 28.87 -35.25
C VAL A 32 30.25 27.56 -35.41
N THR A 33 30.83 26.58 -36.11
CA THR A 33 30.18 25.27 -36.31
C THR A 33 30.11 24.47 -35.02
N ASP A 34 31.15 24.50 -34.18
CA ASP A 34 31.17 23.87 -32.87
C ASP A 34 30.13 24.49 -31.92
N LEU A 35 30.07 25.82 -31.82
CA LEU A 35 29.05 26.51 -31.01
C LEU A 35 27.62 26.21 -31.51
N ALA A 36 27.40 26.20 -32.82
CA ALA A 36 26.10 25.87 -33.40
C ALA A 36 25.71 24.39 -33.12
N TRP A 37 26.68 23.48 -33.17
CA TRP A 37 26.48 22.07 -32.83
C TRP A 37 26.19 21.89 -31.34
N GLN A 38 26.97 22.51 -30.45
CA GLN A 38 26.77 22.49 -29.01
C GLN A 38 25.41 23.06 -28.61
N ALA A 39 24.98 24.17 -29.24
CA ALA A 39 23.66 24.74 -28.99
C ALA A 39 22.53 23.78 -29.39
N LYS A 40 22.63 23.13 -30.55
CA LYS A 40 21.66 22.10 -30.97
C LYS A 40 21.66 20.91 -30.02
N TRP A 41 22.84 20.44 -29.62
CA TRP A 41 22.97 19.34 -28.69
C TRP A 41 22.38 19.65 -27.31
N ALA A 42 22.70 20.82 -26.76
CA ALA A 42 22.16 21.29 -25.48
C ALA A 42 20.62 21.38 -25.53
N ASN A 43 20.06 21.88 -26.63
CA ASN A 43 18.60 21.92 -26.81
C ASN A 43 18.01 20.49 -26.82
N GLN A 44 18.61 19.57 -27.58
CA GLN A 44 18.14 18.17 -27.62
C GLN A 44 18.25 17.45 -26.27
N VAL A 45 19.34 17.68 -25.52
CA VAL A 45 19.49 17.11 -24.18
C VAL A 45 18.46 17.71 -23.23
N SER A 46 18.20 19.01 -23.30
CA SER A 46 17.16 19.68 -22.52
C SER A 46 15.78 19.10 -22.81
N THR A 47 15.39 18.98 -24.09
CA THR A 47 14.10 18.41 -24.47
C THR A 47 13.95 16.96 -24.02
N GLN A 48 15.00 16.15 -24.14
CA GLN A 48 14.99 14.77 -23.64
C GLN A 48 14.90 14.72 -22.11
N ALA A 49 15.64 15.56 -21.40
CA ALA A 49 15.59 15.63 -19.95
C ALA A 49 14.20 16.06 -19.46
N GLU A 50 13.57 17.02 -20.12
CA GLU A 50 12.20 17.45 -19.83
C GLU A 50 11.19 16.33 -20.11
N ALA A 51 11.28 15.64 -21.26
CA ALA A 51 10.42 14.50 -21.57
C ALA A 51 10.55 13.37 -20.53
N VAL A 52 11.77 13.06 -20.09
CA VAL A 52 12.02 12.06 -19.03
C VAL A 52 11.48 12.56 -17.69
N ALA A 53 11.66 13.84 -17.35
CA ALA A 53 11.16 14.41 -16.10
C ALA A 53 9.63 14.37 -16.03
N THR A 54 8.95 14.78 -17.10
CA THR A 54 7.48 14.78 -17.20
C THR A 54 6.92 13.37 -17.10
N THR A 55 7.43 12.43 -17.90
CA THR A 55 6.99 11.03 -17.84
C THR A 55 7.24 10.42 -16.46
N THR A 56 8.42 10.66 -15.87
CA THR A 56 8.72 10.16 -14.51
C THR A 56 7.78 10.76 -13.46
N ALA A 57 7.43 12.05 -13.56
CA ALA A 57 6.50 12.69 -12.65
C ALA A 57 5.09 12.12 -12.77
N GLU A 58 4.61 11.87 -13.99
CA GLU A 58 3.33 11.21 -14.26
C GLU A 58 3.30 9.80 -13.66
N TYR A 59 4.33 8.97 -13.91
CA TYR A 59 4.42 7.62 -13.34
C TYR A 59 4.47 7.63 -11.82
N ARG A 60 5.23 8.55 -11.20
CA ARG A 60 5.29 8.68 -9.74
C ARG A 60 3.95 9.11 -9.15
N THR A 61 3.22 9.98 -9.83
CA THR A 61 1.90 10.44 -9.38
C THR A 61 0.91 9.28 -9.40
N GLU A 62 0.90 8.48 -10.47
CA GLU A 62 0.08 7.26 -10.54
C GLU A 62 0.48 6.22 -9.48
N GLU A 63 1.77 6.02 -9.26
CA GLU A 63 2.26 5.10 -8.22
C GLU A 63 1.81 5.56 -6.83
N GLN A 64 1.94 6.85 -6.51
CA GLN A 64 1.46 7.41 -5.24
C GLN A 64 -0.05 7.28 -5.10
N ARG A 65 -0.82 7.48 -6.17
CA ARG A 65 -2.27 7.29 -6.18
C ARG A 65 -2.62 5.83 -5.85
N ARG A 66 -1.99 4.86 -6.51
CA ARG A 66 -2.20 3.42 -6.27
C ARG A 66 -1.80 3.01 -4.85
N GLN A 67 -0.67 3.49 -4.35
CA GLN A 67 -0.23 3.22 -2.99
C GLN A 67 -1.18 3.80 -1.94
N LYS A 68 -1.66 5.04 -2.14
CA LYS A 68 -2.65 5.66 -1.25
C LYS A 68 -3.95 4.86 -1.21
N ALA A 69 -4.45 4.45 -2.39
CA ALA A 69 -5.64 3.62 -2.50
C ALA A 69 -5.48 2.26 -1.79
N ALA A 70 -4.36 1.57 -2.02
CA ALA A 70 -4.06 0.31 -1.35
C ALA A 70 -3.96 0.46 0.17
N ASN A 71 -3.30 1.51 0.66
CA ASN A 71 -3.19 1.81 2.08
C ASN A 71 -4.54 2.11 2.72
N GLN A 72 -5.42 2.81 2.01
CA GLN A 72 -6.77 3.09 2.51
C GLN A 72 -7.59 1.80 2.64
N VAL A 73 -7.58 0.94 1.62
CA VAL A 73 -8.26 -0.37 1.68
C VAL A 73 -7.72 -1.23 2.83
N ALA A 74 -6.40 -1.22 3.04
CA ALA A 74 -5.79 -1.95 4.15
C ALA A 74 -6.19 -1.40 5.52
N ASN A 75 -6.29 -0.07 5.66
CA ASN A 75 -6.73 0.57 6.91
C ASN A 75 -8.20 0.29 7.19
N ASP A 76 -9.07 0.40 6.19
CA ASP A 76 -10.50 0.11 6.33
C ASP A 76 -10.71 -1.36 6.74
N ALA A 77 -10.00 -2.30 6.12
CA ALA A 77 -10.06 -3.72 6.46
C ALA A 77 -9.59 -4.00 7.91
N ARG A 78 -8.52 -3.33 8.37
CA ARG A 78 -8.06 -3.44 9.77
C ARG A 78 -9.09 -2.88 10.75
N GLN A 79 -9.75 -1.79 10.39
CA GLN A 79 -10.79 -1.19 11.22
C GLN A 79 -12.02 -2.12 11.32
N GLU A 80 -12.47 -2.69 10.20
CA GLU A 80 -13.54 -3.69 10.17
C GLU A 80 -13.18 -4.93 11.00
N GLN A 81 -11.95 -5.44 10.89
CA GLN A 81 -11.47 -6.57 11.69
C GLN A 81 -11.46 -6.23 13.19
N THR A 82 -11.01 -5.04 13.56
CA THR A 82 -10.98 -4.60 14.96
C THR A 82 -12.39 -4.48 15.53
N ALA A 83 -13.34 -3.96 14.76
CA ALA A 83 -14.74 -3.88 15.14
C ALA A 83 -15.33 -5.28 15.35
N ALA A 84 -15.15 -6.19 14.41
CA ALA A 84 -15.64 -7.58 14.51
C ALA A 84 -15.06 -8.31 15.73
N LEU A 85 -13.76 -8.14 16.02
CA LEU A 85 -13.13 -8.72 17.22
C LEU A 85 -13.68 -8.12 18.51
N THR A 86 -13.99 -6.82 18.52
CA THR A 86 -14.58 -6.14 19.68
C THR A 86 -16.00 -6.63 19.92
N ASP A 87 -16.81 -6.73 18.86
CA ASP A 87 -18.18 -7.22 18.94
C ASP A 87 -18.24 -8.68 19.42
N ALA A 88 -17.33 -9.53 18.92
CA ALA A 88 -17.17 -10.90 19.41
C ALA A 88 -16.83 -10.95 20.90
N ALA A 89 -15.86 -10.14 21.37
CA ALA A 89 -15.50 -10.09 22.78
C ALA A 89 -16.64 -9.59 23.69
N VAL A 90 -17.44 -8.63 23.22
CA VAL A 90 -18.63 -8.15 23.93
C VAL A 90 -19.70 -9.24 24.02
N ALA A 91 -19.92 -9.99 22.94
CA ALA A 91 -20.85 -11.11 22.92
C ALA A 91 -20.42 -12.22 23.89
N ASP A 92 -19.13 -12.60 23.89
CA ASP A 92 -18.57 -13.59 24.81
C ASP A 92 -18.75 -13.16 26.27
N ALA A 93 -18.43 -11.91 26.60
CA ALA A 93 -18.58 -11.37 27.95
C ALA A 93 -20.05 -11.32 28.41
N ALA A 94 -20.98 -11.01 27.50
CA ALA A 94 -22.42 -11.06 27.78
C ALA A 94 -22.90 -12.51 28.02
N GLY A 95 -22.42 -13.46 27.22
CA GLY A 95 -22.69 -14.89 27.38
C GLY A 95 -22.16 -15.45 28.71
N ASP A 96 -20.93 -15.11 29.08
CA ASP A 96 -20.35 -15.47 30.39
C ASP A 96 -21.18 -14.93 31.54
N ARG A 97 -21.59 -13.65 31.49
CA ARG A 97 -22.43 -13.03 32.51
C ARG A 97 -23.78 -13.71 32.63
N LEU A 98 -24.42 -14.04 31.51
CA LEU A 98 -25.69 -14.77 31.49
C LEU A 98 -25.54 -16.15 32.15
N ARG A 99 -24.44 -16.87 31.86
CA ARG A 99 -24.14 -18.17 32.48
C ARG A 99 -23.95 -18.07 33.99
N VAL A 100 -23.26 -17.03 34.47
CA VAL A 100 -23.08 -16.76 35.91
C VAL A 100 -24.41 -16.47 36.60
N GLU A 101 -25.23 -15.57 36.04
CA GLU A 101 -26.53 -15.21 36.63
C GLU A 101 -27.52 -16.38 36.60
N ALA A 102 -27.53 -17.17 35.52
CA ALA A 102 -28.32 -18.39 35.44
C ALA A 102 -27.89 -19.43 36.50
N GLY A 103 -26.57 -19.60 36.71
CA GLY A 103 -26.04 -20.47 37.76
C GLY A 103 -26.43 -19.99 39.16
N ARG A 104 -26.38 -18.67 39.40
CA ARG A 104 -26.83 -18.06 40.66
C ARG A 104 -28.32 -18.30 40.90
N LEU A 105 -29.17 -18.11 39.89
CA LEU A 105 -30.61 -18.37 39.96
C LEU A 105 -30.91 -19.84 40.21
N ALA A 106 -30.19 -20.76 39.56
CA ALA A 106 -30.34 -22.20 39.79
C ALA A 106 -29.96 -22.57 41.24
N ALA A 107 -28.88 -22.00 41.77
CA ALA A 107 -28.48 -22.22 43.16
C ALA A 107 -29.52 -21.70 44.16
N THR A 108 -30.07 -20.48 43.96
CA THR A 108 -31.10 -19.94 44.86
C THR A 108 -32.40 -20.76 44.81
N ALA A 109 -32.81 -21.23 43.63
CA ALA A 109 -33.96 -22.11 43.49
C ALA A 109 -33.78 -23.45 44.22
N SER A 110 -32.54 -23.97 44.27
CA SER A 110 -32.24 -25.24 44.97
C SER A 110 -32.32 -25.16 46.50
N CYS A 111 -32.28 -23.96 47.08
CA CYS A 111 -32.34 -23.73 48.53
C CYS A 111 -33.78 -23.66 49.10
N VAL A 112 -34.81 -23.73 48.25
CA VAL A 112 -36.22 -23.71 48.70
C VAL A 112 -36.62 -25.11 49.19
N PRO A 113 -37.24 -25.26 50.39
CA PRO A 113 -37.68 -26.56 50.89
C PRO A 113 -38.66 -27.23 49.92
N GLY A 114 -38.24 -28.33 49.30
CA GLY A 114 -39.02 -29.08 48.31
C GLY A 114 -39.63 -30.36 48.88
N ASP A 115 -40.77 -30.76 48.32
CA ASP A 115 -41.44 -32.02 48.65
C ASP A 115 -40.60 -33.22 48.16
N THR A 116 -40.10 -34.03 49.09
CA THR A 116 -39.10 -35.09 48.83
C THR A 116 -39.51 -36.08 47.73
N GLY A 117 -40.81 -36.37 47.59
CA GLY A 117 -41.33 -37.24 46.55
C GLY A 117 -41.30 -36.63 45.14
N ALA A 118 -41.39 -35.31 45.03
CA ALA A 118 -41.25 -34.59 43.76
C ALA A 118 -39.78 -34.47 43.35
N THR A 119 -38.87 -34.27 44.31
CA THR A 119 -37.42 -34.20 44.08
C THR A 119 -36.86 -35.51 43.52
N GLU A 120 -37.28 -36.66 44.04
CA GLU A 120 -36.85 -37.98 43.53
C GLU A 120 -37.31 -38.22 42.08
N ARG A 121 -38.56 -37.87 41.74
CA ARG A 121 -39.08 -37.97 40.37
C ARG A 121 -38.39 -37.00 39.39
N GLY A 122 -37.88 -35.88 39.88
CA GLY A 122 -37.19 -34.86 39.07
C GLY A 122 -35.76 -35.21 38.64
N LYS A 123 -35.08 -36.17 39.29
CA LYS A 123 -33.66 -36.49 39.04
C LYS A 123 -33.31 -36.84 37.59
N ALA A 124 -34.24 -37.50 36.88
CA ALA A 124 -34.04 -37.80 35.46
C ALA A 124 -34.10 -36.53 34.60
N ALA A 125 -35.05 -35.63 34.88
CA ALA A 125 -35.17 -34.35 34.19
C ALA A 125 -33.96 -33.43 34.46
N THR A 126 -33.44 -33.38 35.69
CA THR A 126 -32.23 -32.61 36.02
C THR A 126 -31.00 -33.13 35.27
N ARG A 127 -30.83 -34.45 35.16
CA ARG A 127 -29.73 -35.04 34.36
C ARG A 127 -29.85 -34.72 32.88
N ALA A 128 -31.06 -34.81 32.32
CA ALA A 128 -31.30 -34.42 30.94
C ALA A 128 -31.01 -32.93 30.69
N ALA A 129 -31.42 -32.05 31.61
CA ALA A 129 -31.14 -30.62 31.54
C ALA A 129 -29.63 -30.32 31.58
N MET A 130 -28.85 -30.99 32.44
CA MET A 130 -27.39 -30.82 32.48
C MET A 130 -26.72 -31.22 31.16
N VAL A 131 -27.13 -32.33 30.55
CA VAL A 131 -26.59 -32.77 29.25
C VAL A 131 -26.96 -31.78 28.14
N LEU A 132 -28.22 -31.31 28.11
CA LEU A 132 -28.66 -30.30 27.13
C LEU A 132 -27.89 -28.99 27.29
N SER A 133 -27.61 -28.54 28.51
CA SER A 133 -26.79 -27.36 28.75
C SER A 133 -25.34 -27.53 28.27
N ASP A 134 -24.71 -28.69 28.50
CA ASP A 134 -23.35 -28.96 27.97
C ASP A 134 -23.33 -29.00 26.44
N LEU A 135 -24.31 -29.67 25.82
CA LEU A 135 -24.44 -29.73 24.36
C LEU A 135 -24.68 -28.35 23.75
N LEU A 136 -25.55 -27.54 24.37
CA LEU A 136 -25.81 -26.17 23.94
C LEU A 136 -24.55 -25.32 24.05
N GLY A 137 -23.79 -25.43 25.15
CA GLY A 137 -22.53 -24.70 25.31
C GLY A 137 -21.48 -25.06 24.27
N ARG A 138 -21.34 -26.35 23.93
CA ARG A 138 -20.43 -26.78 22.86
C ARG A 138 -20.87 -26.34 21.47
N ALA A 139 -22.19 -26.38 21.21
CA ALA A 139 -22.75 -25.94 19.94
C ALA A 139 -22.55 -24.42 19.74
N ASP A 140 -22.80 -23.63 20.79
CA ASP A 140 -22.61 -22.18 20.80
C ASP A 140 -21.14 -21.80 20.62
N ALA A 141 -20.23 -22.45 21.35
CA ALA A 141 -18.79 -22.25 21.18
C ALA A 141 -18.33 -22.55 19.74
N ARG A 142 -18.84 -23.64 19.15
CA ARG A 142 -18.51 -23.99 17.76
C ARG A 142 -19.11 -23.00 16.76
N ALA A 143 -20.31 -22.50 17.02
CA ALA A 143 -20.93 -21.46 16.21
C ALA A 143 -20.12 -20.15 16.26
N GLY A 144 -19.60 -19.77 17.43
CA GLY A 144 -18.72 -18.61 17.60
C GLY A 144 -17.40 -18.73 16.82
N GLU A 145 -16.73 -19.89 16.88
CA GLU A 145 -15.52 -20.15 16.08
C GLU A 145 -15.79 -20.04 14.57
N LEU A 146 -16.93 -20.58 14.12
CA LEU A 146 -17.33 -20.48 12.72
C LEU A 146 -17.64 -19.03 12.32
N ALA A 147 -18.39 -18.29 13.14
CA ALA A 147 -18.71 -16.89 12.89
C ALA A 147 -17.42 -16.07 12.72
N LYS A 148 -16.45 -16.24 13.61
CA LYS A 148 -15.14 -15.57 13.52
C LYS A 148 -14.42 -15.89 12.21
N ALA A 149 -14.36 -17.15 11.81
CA ALA A 149 -13.71 -17.55 10.55
C ALA A 149 -14.42 -16.96 9.32
N TYR A 150 -15.76 -16.94 9.34
CA TYR A 150 -16.55 -16.34 8.27
C TYR A 150 -16.36 -14.82 8.20
N ASP A 151 -16.34 -14.12 9.33
CA ASP A 151 -16.09 -12.67 9.38
C ASP A 151 -14.69 -12.34 8.86
N GLU A 152 -13.66 -13.08 9.28
CA GLU A 152 -12.29 -12.91 8.78
C GLU A 152 -12.21 -13.13 7.26
N SER A 153 -12.79 -14.22 6.75
CA SER A 153 -12.81 -14.50 5.31
C SER A 153 -13.57 -13.45 4.52
N ARG A 154 -14.70 -12.95 5.05
CA ARG A 154 -15.52 -11.93 4.41
C ARG A 154 -14.79 -10.59 4.34
N ILE A 155 -14.17 -10.17 5.44
CA ILE A 155 -13.37 -8.94 5.48
C ILE A 155 -12.20 -9.04 4.48
N ALA A 156 -11.50 -10.17 4.45
CA ALA A 156 -10.42 -10.40 3.49
C ALA A 156 -10.91 -10.37 2.03
N GLY A 157 -12.05 -10.99 1.74
CA GLY A 157 -12.68 -10.97 0.42
C GLY A 157 -13.08 -9.55 -0.02
N LEU A 158 -13.76 -8.81 0.85
CA LEU A 158 -14.15 -7.42 0.59
C LEU A 158 -12.93 -6.52 0.40
N ALA A 159 -11.86 -6.71 1.18
CA ALA A 159 -10.62 -5.98 1.01
C ALA A 159 -9.98 -6.27 -0.37
N CYS A 160 -9.99 -7.52 -0.82
CA CYS A 160 -9.51 -7.88 -2.16
C CYS A 160 -10.31 -7.21 -3.27
N GLU A 161 -11.65 -7.26 -3.18
CA GLU A 161 -12.53 -6.63 -4.17
C GLU A 161 -12.35 -5.11 -4.22
N ARG A 162 -12.28 -4.45 -3.05
CA ARG A 162 -12.05 -3.00 -2.95
C ARG A 162 -10.68 -2.61 -3.47
N SER A 163 -9.63 -3.40 -3.17
CA SER A 163 -8.28 -3.17 -3.67
C SER A 163 -8.28 -3.20 -5.20
N GLN A 164 -8.84 -4.25 -5.81
CA GLN A 164 -8.95 -4.33 -7.25
C GLN A 164 -9.74 -3.15 -7.82
N LYS A 165 -10.93 -2.85 -7.27
CA LYS A 165 -11.77 -1.73 -7.70
C LYS A 165 -11.02 -0.39 -7.68
N SER A 166 -10.18 -0.17 -6.66
CA SER A 166 -9.38 1.05 -6.50
C SER A 166 -8.28 1.20 -7.57
N LEU A 167 -7.82 0.10 -8.16
CA LEU A 167 -6.84 0.11 -9.24
C LEU A 167 -7.47 0.38 -10.61
N ILE A 168 -8.67 -0.15 -10.85
CA ILE A 168 -9.39 -0.02 -12.14
C ILE A 168 -10.24 1.25 -12.25
N THR A 169 -10.72 1.79 -11.13
CA THR A 169 -11.55 3.01 -11.14
C THR A 169 -10.62 4.21 -10.97
N SER A 170 -10.02 4.66 -12.07
CA SER A 170 -9.45 6.00 -12.16
C SER A 170 -10.59 6.97 -12.44
N GLU A 171 -11.15 7.59 -11.40
CA GLU A 171 -11.87 8.87 -11.61
C GLU A 171 -10.88 9.96 -11.98
#